data_AF-A0A2V6VE63-F1
#
_entry.id   AF-A0A2V6VE63-F1
#
_cell.length_a   1.000
_cell.length_b   1.000
_cell.length_c   1.000
_cell.angle_alpha   90.00
_cell.angle_beta   90.00
_cell.angle_gamma   90.00
#
_symmetry.space_group_name_H-M   'P 1'
#
loop_
_entity.id
_entity.type
_entity.pdbx_description
1 polymer ?
#
loop_
_entity_poly.entity_id
_entity_poly.type
_entity_poly.pdbx_seq_one_letter_code
_entity_poly.pdbx_strand_id
1 'polypeptide(L)'
;LHLVCDHVAQAQDALGRRLLVENPSSYLRFRESPIPEPDFLADVVRRTGCGLLCDVNNVYVSACNLGLDPVAYLDALPVDAIEEFHLAGHSVNDADGVPVLIDDHGARVAPEVWALFAQVLARSGPRPTLIEWDANIPELSVLVDEARRADAVMEAHAVAP
;
A
#
# COMPACT_ATOMS: atom_id res chain seq x y z
N LEU A 1 -1.67 12.46 -14.91
CA LEU A 1 -0.33 11.86 -15.05
C LEU A 1 0.76 12.93 -15.14
N HIS A 2 0.82 13.75 -16.20
CA HIS A 2 1.87 14.78 -16.35
C HIS A 2 2.06 15.65 -15.10
N LEU A 3 0.97 16.22 -14.57
CA LEU A 3 1.02 17.06 -13.37
C LEU A 3 1.68 16.37 -12.16
N VAL A 4 1.39 15.07 -11.94
CA VAL A 4 1.99 14.32 -10.83
C VAL A 4 3.47 14.07 -11.11
N CYS A 5 3.85 13.68 -12.33
CA CYS A 5 5.25 13.49 -12.69
C CYS A 5 6.06 14.77 -12.53
N ASP A 6 5.52 15.92 -12.98
CA ASP A 6 6.18 17.22 -12.89
C ASP A 6 6.42 17.61 -11.43
N HIS A 7 5.43 17.42 -10.54
CA HIS A 7 5.58 17.72 -9.12
C HIS A 7 6.50 16.74 -8.38
N VAL A 8 6.48 15.45 -8.72
CA VAL A 8 7.43 14.47 -8.16
C VAL A 8 8.85 14.83 -8.58
N ALA A 9 9.08 15.14 -9.86
CA ALA A 9 10.40 15.58 -10.34
C ALA A 9 10.85 16.87 -9.63
N GLN A 10 9.97 17.87 -9.55
CA GLN A 10 10.26 19.12 -8.84
C GLN A 10 10.63 18.89 -7.36
N ALA A 11 9.91 18.01 -6.67
CA ALA A 11 10.18 17.70 -5.27
C ALA A 11 11.51 16.95 -5.11
N GLN A 12 11.81 15.98 -5.98
CA GLN A 12 13.11 15.28 -5.97
C GLN A 12 14.28 16.23 -6.25
N ASP A 13 14.14 17.13 -7.21
CA ASP A 13 15.15 18.15 -7.53
C ASP A 13 15.39 19.10 -6.36
N ALA A 14 14.33 19.54 -5.69
CA ALA A 14 14.41 20.42 -4.53
C ALA A 14 15.02 19.72 -3.30
N LEU A 15 14.70 18.44 -3.07
CA LEU A 15 15.17 17.68 -1.91
C LEU A 15 16.54 17.00 -2.15
N GLY A 16 16.98 16.84 -3.40
CA GLY A 16 18.20 16.13 -3.76
C GLY A 16 18.15 14.63 -3.39
N ARG A 17 16.95 14.04 -3.40
CA ARG A 17 16.67 12.66 -2.97
C ARG A 17 15.61 12.03 -3.87
N ARG A 18 15.74 10.71 -4.09
CA ARG A 18 14.66 9.91 -4.68
C ARG A 18 13.51 9.82 -3.68
N LEU A 19 12.29 10.08 -4.13
CA LEU A 19 11.08 9.94 -3.33
C LEU A 19 10.48 8.54 -3.49
N LEU A 20 9.71 8.11 -2.50
CA LEU A 20 8.75 7.03 -2.63
C LEU A 20 7.36 7.64 -2.74
N VAL A 21 6.58 7.20 -3.74
CA VAL A 21 5.18 7.59 -3.90
C VAL A 21 4.31 6.45 -3.42
N GLU A 22 3.32 6.79 -2.59
CA GLU A 22 2.39 5.82 -2.02
C GLU A 22 1.12 5.66 -2.87
N ASN A 23 0.55 4.45 -2.89
CA ASN A 23 -0.81 4.20 -3.39
C ASN A 23 -1.87 4.60 -2.35
N PRO A 24 -2.80 5.52 -2.67
CA PRO A 24 -3.81 5.95 -1.72
C PRO A 24 -4.96 4.95 -1.60
N SER A 25 -5.74 5.05 -0.52
CA SER A 25 -7.07 4.44 -0.45
C SER A 25 -8.09 5.18 -1.33
N SER A 26 -8.85 4.43 -2.14
CA SER A 26 -9.83 4.95 -3.08
C SER A 26 -11.26 4.46 -2.77
N TYR A 27 -12.18 5.40 -2.59
CA TYR A 27 -13.60 5.13 -2.25
C TYR A 27 -14.54 5.32 -3.44
N LEU A 28 -14.11 6.08 -4.44
CA LEU A 28 -14.90 6.44 -5.61
C LEU A 28 -14.01 6.40 -6.84
N ARG A 29 -14.54 5.86 -7.94
CA ARG A 29 -13.89 5.93 -9.24
C ARG A 29 -14.59 6.95 -10.13
N PHE A 30 -13.86 7.95 -10.58
CA PHE A 30 -14.34 8.89 -11.58
C PHE A 30 -14.42 8.21 -12.95
N ARG A 31 -15.51 8.45 -13.69
CA ARG A 31 -15.70 7.92 -15.05
C ARG A 31 -14.64 8.43 -16.02
N GLU A 32 -14.13 9.62 -15.73
CA GLU A 32 -13.10 10.34 -16.46
C GLU A 32 -11.68 9.90 -16.08
N SER A 33 -11.53 8.86 -15.24
CA SER A 33 -10.23 8.25 -14.90
C SER A 33 -10.01 6.97 -15.73
N PRO A 34 -9.43 7.08 -16.94
CA PRO A 34 -9.28 5.95 -17.84
C PRO A 34 -8.11 5.04 -17.47
N ILE A 35 -7.16 5.52 -16.66
CA ILE A 35 -5.94 4.80 -16.32
C ILE A 35 -6.19 4.05 -14.99
N PRO A 36 -6.06 2.72 -14.95
CA PRO A 36 -6.00 1.99 -13.69
C PRO A 36 -4.88 2.52 -12.79
N GLU A 37 -5.11 2.51 -11.47
CA GLU A 37 -4.15 3.08 -10.51
C GLU A 37 -2.76 2.40 -10.54
N PRO A 38 -2.63 1.06 -10.65
CA PRO A 38 -1.32 0.43 -10.80
C PRO A 38 -0.58 0.89 -12.07
N ASP A 39 -1.31 1.01 -13.19
CA ASP A 39 -0.74 1.50 -14.45
C ASP A 39 -0.30 2.95 -14.32
N PHE A 40 -1.07 3.78 -13.61
CA PHE A 40 -0.72 5.16 -13.33
C PHE A 40 0.57 5.26 -12.52
N LEU A 41 0.70 4.49 -11.44
CA LEU A 41 1.89 4.47 -10.59
C LEU A 41 3.12 3.94 -11.34
N ALA A 42 2.96 2.89 -12.15
CA ALA A 42 4.02 2.37 -13.01
C ALA A 42 4.53 3.46 -13.98
N ASP A 43 3.63 4.24 -14.56
CA ASP A 43 3.97 5.32 -15.47
C ASP A 43 4.61 6.53 -14.75
N VAL A 44 4.24 6.80 -13.49
CA VAL A 44 4.92 7.78 -12.64
C VAL A 44 6.36 7.35 -12.37
N VAL A 45 6.57 6.14 -11.84
CA VAL A 45 7.90 5.55 -11.59
C VAL A 45 8.77 5.63 -12.83
N ARG A 46 8.25 5.19 -13.98
CA ARG A 46 9.00 5.17 -15.25
C ARG A 46 9.45 6.56 -15.69
N ARG A 47 8.65 7.60 -15.44
CA ARG A 47 8.93 8.97 -15.92
C ARG A 47 9.78 9.79 -14.96
N THR A 48 9.70 9.53 -13.65
CA THR A 48 10.35 10.34 -12.62
C THR A 48 11.53 9.64 -11.95
N GLY A 49 11.62 8.32 -12.09
CA GLY A 49 12.60 7.49 -11.38
C GLY A 49 12.35 7.39 -9.87
N CYS A 50 11.18 7.81 -9.38
CA CYS A 50 10.81 7.60 -7.97
C CYS A 50 10.63 6.10 -7.67
N GLY A 51 10.74 5.73 -6.41
CA GLY A 51 10.28 4.41 -5.94
C GLY A 51 8.82 4.45 -5.51
N LEU A 52 8.34 3.33 -5.00
CA LEU A 52 7.00 3.17 -4.42
C LEU A 52 7.09 2.76 -2.95
N LEU A 53 6.18 3.33 -2.18
CA LEU A 53 5.77 2.82 -0.88
C LEU A 53 4.43 2.12 -1.12
N CYS A 54 4.39 0.80 -0.92
CA CYS A 54 3.18 0.02 -1.18
C CYS A 54 2.41 -0.15 0.13
N ASP A 55 1.35 0.63 0.32
CA ASP A 55 0.42 0.36 1.40
C ASP A 55 -0.55 -0.76 0.99
N VAL A 56 -0.42 -1.92 1.65
CA VAL A 56 -1.21 -3.11 1.34
C VAL A 56 -2.65 -2.99 1.88
N ASN A 57 -2.86 -2.23 2.94
CA ASN A 57 -4.18 -1.93 3.47
C ASN A 57 -4.98 -1.08 2.48
N ASN A 58 -4.36 -0.06 1.87
CA ASN A 58 -4.96 0.79 0.85
C ASN A 58 -5.37 0.01 -0.39
N VAL A 59 -4.56 -0.97 -0.80
CA VAL A 59 -4.94 -1.89 -1.89
C VAL A 59 -6.19 -2.68 -1.51
N TYR A 60 -6.24 -3.25 -0.30
CA TYR A 60 -7.38 -4.03 0.16
C TYR A 60 -8.66 -3.20 0.28
N VAL A 61 -8.58 -2.04 0.95
CA VAL A 61 -9.69 -1.09 1.10
C VAL A 61 -10.23 -0.66 -0.25
N SER A 62 -9.35 -0.24 -1.16
CA SER A 62 -9.73 0.18 -2.52
C SER A 62 -10.39 -0.95 -3.30
N ALA A 63 -9.84 -2.17 -3.21
CA ALA A 63 -10.38 -3.31 -3.93
C ALA A 63 -11.77 -3.72 -3.43
N CYS A 64 -11.98 -3.76 -2.11
CA CYS A 64 -13.28 -4.05 -1.53
C CYS A 64 -14.32 -2.98 -1.91
N ASN A 65 -13.99 -1.71 -1.77
CA ASN A 65 -14.92 -0.61 -2.02
C ASN A 65 -15.27 -0.45 -3.51
N LEU A 66 -14.34 -0.76 -4.42
CA LEU A 66 -14.52 -0.59 -5.87
C LEU A 66 -14.83 -1.90 -6.61
N GLY A 67 -14.93 -3.03 -5.90
CA GLY A 67 -15.18 -4.34 -6.49
C GLY A 67 -14.05 -4.81 -7.42
N LEU A 68 -12.80 -4.51 -7.07
CA LEU A 68 -11.61 -4.92 -7.81
C LEU A 68 -10.99 -6.18 -7.19
N ASP A 69 -10.04 -6.78 -7.91
CA ASP A 69 -9.21 -7.86 -7.38
C ASP A 69 -7.91 -7.27 -6.79
N PRO A 70 -7.68 -7.37 -5.47
CA PRO A 70 -6.48 -6.83 -4.84
C PRO A 70 -5.20 -7.57 -5.24
N VAL A 71 -5.28 -8.85 -5.59
CA VAL A 71 -4.14 -9.63 -6.07
C VAL A 71 -3.73 -9.13 -7.46
N ALA A 72 -4.71 -8.96 -8.36
CA ALA A 72 -4.46 -8.40 -9.68
C ALA A 72 -3.90 -6.96 -9.61
N TYR A 73 -4.33 -6.17 -8.62
CA TYR A 73 -3.76 -4.84 -8.35
C TYR A 73 -2.26 -4.93 -8.02
N LEU A 74 -1.88 -5.77 -7.03
CA LEU A 74 -0.47 -5.96 -6.64
C LEU A 74 0.38 -6.59 -7.75
N ASP A 75 -0.22 -7.43 -8.58
CA ASP A 75 0.43 -8.04 -9.74
C ASP A 75 0.78 -7.02 -10.84
N ALA A 76 -0.03 -5.98 -10.99
CA ALA A 76 0.19 -4.91 -11.94
C ALA A 76 1.20 -3.85 -11.46
N LEU A 77 1.51 -3.76 -10.16
CA LEU A 77 2.51 -2.82 -9.65
C LEU A 77 3.93 -3.19 -10.13
N PRO A 78 4.81 -2.19 -10.38
CA PRO A 78 6.21 -2.41 -10.72
C PRO A 78 6.98 -2.87 -9.47
N VAL A 79 6.93 -4.17 -9.18
CA VAL A 79 7.43 -4.76 -7.92
C VAL A 79 8.87 -4.37 -7.58
N ASP A 80 9.74 -4.22 -8.58
CA ASP A 80 11.15 -3.83 -8.37
C ASP A 80 11.31 -2.39 -7.86
N ALA A 81 10.32 -1.53 -8.10
CA ALA A 81 10.29 -0.16 -7.61
C ALA A 81 9.70 -0.04 -6.20
N ILE A 82 9.10 -1.10 -5.66
CA ILE A 82 8.61 -1.10 -4.27
C ILE A 82 9.80 -1.18 -3.33
N GLU A 83 9.97 -0.15 -2.52
CA GLU A 83 11.08 -0.01 -1.58
C GLU A 83 10.66 -0.08 -0.12
N GLU A 84 9.37 0.13 0.15
CA GLU A 84 8.79 0.04 1.49
C GLU A 84 7.35 -0.48 1.40
N PHE A 85 6.92 -1.23 2.43
CA PHE A 85 5.53 -1.65 2.60
C PHE A 85 4.93 -1.04 3.86
N HIS A 86 3.68 -0.59 3.76
CA HIS A 86 2.88 -0.23 4.93
C HIS A 86 1.77 -1.27 5.14
N LEU A 87 1.54 -1.60 6.40
CA LEU A 87 0.51 -2.52 6.86
C LEU A 87 -0.30 -1.85 7.96
N ALA A 88 -1.61 -1.79 7.77
CA ALA A 88 -2.51 -1.21 8.75
C ALA A 88 -3.81 -2.01 8.85
N GLY A 89 -4.60 -1.70 9.88
CA GLY A 89 -6.01 -2.09 9.95
C GLY A 89 -6.93 -0.99 9.43
N HIS A 90 -8.20 -1.32 9.25
CA HIS A 90 -9.25 -0.41 8.80
C HIS A 90 -10.53 -0.66 9.59
N SER A 91 -11.44 0.30 9.60
CA SER A 91 -12.79 0.12 10.12
C SER A 91 -13.80 -0.24 9.03
N VAL A 92 -14.96 -0.75 9.44
CA VAL A 92 -16.07 -1.10 8.55
C VAL A 92 -17.26 -0.22 8.90
N ASN A 93 -17.74 0.55 7.92
CA ASN A 93 -18.94 1.35 8.04
C ASN A 93 -20.08 0.75 7.19
N ASP A 94 -21.32 1.02 7.59
CA ASP A 94 -22.50 0.73 6.79
C ASP A 94 -22.94 2.00 6.05
N ALA A 95 -23.05 1.91 4.73
CA ALA A 95 -23.63 2.94 3.87
C ALA A 95 -24.85 2.35 3.16
N ASP A 96 -26.03 2.58 3.74
CA ASP A 96 -27.32 2.10 3.22
C ASP A 96 -27.37 0.57 3.02
N GLY A 97 -26.84 -0.20 3.98
CA GLY A 97 -26.77 -1.67 3.92
C GLY A 97 -25.61 -2.22 3.09
N VAL A 98 -24.73 -1.36 2.58
CA VAL A 98 -23.51 -1.74 1.87
C VAL A 98 -22.31 -1.51 2.80
N PRO A 99 -21.48 -2.53 3.07
CA PRO A 99 -20.27 -2.35 3.85
C PRO A 99 -19.24 -1.53 3.04
N VAL A 100 -18.68 -0.50 3.68
CA VAL A 100 -17.60 0.33 3.15
C VAL A 100 -16.44 0.28 4.15
N LEU A 101 -15.27 -0.12 3.66
CA LEU A 101 -14.06 -0.12 4.48
C LEU A 101 -13.50 1.29 4.55
N ILE A 102 -13.16 1.75 5.75
CA ILE A 102 -12.55 3.06 5.99
C ILE A 102 -11.12 2.87 6.44
N ASP A 103 -10.23 3.45 5.67
CA ASP A 103 -8.81 3.56 5.91
C ASP A 103 -8.49 4.57 7.03
N ASP A 104 -8.79 4.18 8.27
CA ASP A 104 -8.57 5.00 9.45
C ASP A 104 -7.32 4.58 10.26
N HIS A 105 -6.63 3.54 9.82
CA HIS A 105 -5.47 2.95 10.49
C HIS A 105 -5.71 2.76 11.99
N GLY A 106 -6.94 2.40 12.36
CA GLY A 106 -7.42 2.43 13.73
C GLY A 106 -7.42 1.07 14.45
N ALA A 107 -6.92 0.03 13.80
CA ALA A 107 -7.04 -1.36 14.24
C ALA A 107 -5.79 -2.19 13.89
N ARG A 108 -5.72 -3.41 14.44
CA ARG A 108 -4.72 -4.39 14.03
C ARG A 108 -4.86 -4.71 12.54
N VAL A 109 -3.75 -5.08 11.91
CA VAL A 109 -3.72 -5.43 10.49
C VAL A 109 -4.64 -6.62 10.21
N ALA A 110 -5.53 -6.46 9.24
CA ALA A 110 -6.54 -7.46 8.91
C ALA A 110 -5.90 -8.75 8.34
N PRO A 111 -6.47 -9.94 8.59
CA PRO A 111 -5.96 -11.20 8.06
C PRO A 111 -5.76 -11.21 6.53
N GLU A 112 -6.65 -10.55 5.81
CA GLU A 112 -6.62 -10.42 4.35
C GLU A 112 -5.45 -9.55 3.88
N VAL A 113 -5.15 -8.48 4.61
CA VAL A 113 -3.97 -7.62 4.36
C VAL A 113 -2.68 -8.41 4.61
N TRP A 114 -2.61 -9.22 5.67
CA TRP A 114 -1.48 -10.14 5.88
C TRP A 114 -1.30 -11.16 4.74
N ALA A 115 -2.41 -11.68 4.21
CA ALA A 115 -2.36 -12.64 3.11
C ALA A 115 -1.85 -11.98 1.81
N LEU A 116 -2.30 -10.76 1.52
CA LEU A 116 -1.82 -9.97 0.38
C LEU A 116 -0.33 -9.61 0.54
N PHE A 117 0.09 -9.23 1.74
CA PHE A 117 1.50 -8.94 2.04
C PHE A 117 2.39 -10.15 1.78
N ALA A 118 2.02 -11.33 2.27
CA ALA A 118 2.77 -12.56 1.98
C ALA A 118 2.84 -12.87 0.47
N GLN A 119 1.76 -12.63 -0.27
CA GLN A 119 1.74 -12.85 -1.73
C GLN A 119 2.69 -11.92 -2.48
N VAL A 120 2.70 -10.61 -2.16
CA VAL A 120 3.62 -9.68 -2.83
C VAL A 120 5.08 -9.96 -2.45
N LEU A 121 5.35 -10.36 -1.21
CA LEU A 121 6.69 -10.76 -0.76
C LEU A 121 7.26 -11.95 -1.54
N ALA A 122 6.43 -12.89 -1.98
CA ALA A 122 6.87 -14.01 -2.81
C ALA A 122 7.50 -13.55 -4.16
N ARG A 123 7.20 -12.31 -4.59
CA ARG A 123 7.73 -11.71 -5.82
C ARG A 123 8.79 -10.63 -5.52
N SER A 124 8.57 -9.79 -4.51
CA SER A 124 9.46 -8.65 -4.19
C SER A 124 10.67 -9.03 -3.33
N GLY A 125 10.57 -10.16 -2.61
CA GLY A 125 11.38 -10.42 -1.42
C GLY A 125 11.05 -9.46 -0.27
N PRO A 126 11.65 -9.67 0.91
CA PRO A 126 11.48 -8.78 2.06
C PRO A 126 12.02 -7.38 1.77
N ARG A 127 11.26 -6.35 2.19
CA ARG A 127 11.59 -4.92 2.10
C ARG A 127 11.27 -4.25 3.44
N PRO A 128 11.86 -3.09 3.76
CA PRO A 128 11.42 -2.27 4.89
C PRO A 128 9.89 -2.23 4.99
N THR A 129 9.37 -2.57 6.17
CA THR A 129 7.93 -2.68 6.40
C THR A 129 7.57 -1.96 7.69
N LEU A 130 6.54 -1.12 7.62
CA LEU A 130 6.03 -0.34 8.75
C LEU A 130 4.60 -0.75 9.07
N ILE A 131 4.31 -0.90 10.36
CA ILE A 131 2.93 -1.01 10.86
C ILE A 131 2.42 0.41 11.07
N GLU A 132 1.46 0.85 10.28
CA GLU A 132 0.88 2.19 10.36
C GLU A 132 -0.34 2.19 11.29
N TRP A 133 -0.47 3.26 12.09
CA TRP A 133 -1.53 3.38 13.09
C TRP A 133 -1.81 4.85 13.45
N ASP A 134 -2.99 5.35 13.05
CA ASP A 134 -3.33 6.79 13.15
C ASP A 134 -4.43 7.09 14.17
N ALA A 135 -5.36 6.14 14.37
CA ALA A 135 -6.50 6.31 15.26
C ALA A 135 -6.55 5.23 16.34
N ASN A 136 -7.27 5.48 17.44
CA ASN A 136 -7.48 4.50 18.53
C ASN A 136 -6.17 3.84 19.01
N ILE A 137 -5.11 4.65 19.17
CA ILE A 137 -3.75 4.18 19.45
C ILE A 137 -3.74 3.19 20.64
N PRO A 138 -3.31 1.93 20.43
CA PRO A 138 -3.34 0.90 21.45
C PRO A 138 -2.13 1.01 22.38
N GLU A 139 -2.07 0.14 23.36
CA GLU A 139 -0.86 -0.06 24.17
C GLU A 139 0.34 -0.45 23.29
N LEU A 140 1.54 -0.01 23.68
CA LEU A 140 2.78 -0.26 22.94
C LEU A 140 3.01 -1.76 22.65
N SER A 141 2.60 -2.65 23.56
CA SER A 141 2.72 -4.10 23.37
C SER A 141 1.99 -4.59 22.12
N VAL A 142 0.85 -4.00 21.78
CA VAL A 142 0.09 -4.33 20.56
C VAL A 142 0.88 -3.95 19.31
N LEU A 143 1.46 -2.74 19.29
CA LEU A 143 2.28 -2.26 18.17
C LEU A 143 3.51 -3.14 17.95
N VAL A 144 4.20 -3.47 19.05
CA VAL A 144 5.38 -4.34 19.01
C VAL A 144 5.02 -5.74 18.54
N ASP A 145 3.85 -6.27 18.92
CA ASP A 145 3.40 -7.59 18.48
C ASP A 145 3.06 -7.63 16.98
N GLU A 146 2.42 -6.58 16.43
CA GLU A 146 2.17 -6.49 14.98
C GLU A 146 3.49 -6.33 14.20
N ALA A 147 4.44 -5.54 14.71
CA ALA A 147 5.76 -5.39 14.08
C ALA A 147 6.53 -6.72 14.05
N ARG A 148 6.55 -7.47 15.16
CA ARG A 148 7.12 -8.83 15.20
C ARG A 148 6.46 -9.79 14.23
N ARG A 149 5.16 -9.63 14.00
CA ARG A 149 4.43 -10.44 13.02
C ARG A 149 4.87 -10.11 11.60
N ALA A 150 5.07 -8.83 11.26
CA ALA A 150 5.65 -8.43 9.99
C ALA A 150 7.06 -9.03 9.79
N ASP A 151 7.92 -8.95 10.82
CA ASP A 151 9.25 -9.56 10.80
C ASP A 151 9.18 -11.06 10.49
N ALA A 152 8.32 -11.80 11.18
CA ALA A 152 8.16 -13.24 10.96
C ALA A 152 7.68 -13.58 9.54
N VAL A 153 6.77 -12.77 8.97
CA VAL A 153 6.28 -12.97 7.60
C VAL A 153 7.40 -12.68 6.60
N MET A 154 8.19 -11.61 6.80
CA MET A 154 9.34 -11.27 5.97
C MET A 154 10.43 -12.35 6.03
N GLU A 155 10.77 -12.84 7.22
CA GLU A 155 11.76 -13.91 7.42
C GLU A 155 11.36 -15.19 6.69
N ALA A 156 10.08 -15.54 6.69
CA ALA A 156 9.57 -16.71 5.96
C ALA A 156 9.74 -16.60 4.42
N HIS A 157 9.89 -15.38 3.89
CA HIS A 157 10.07 -15.09 2.46
C HIS A 157 11.49 -14.62 2.12
N ALA A 158 12.38 -14.55 3.11
CA ALA A 158 13.80 -14.34 2.84
C ALA A 158 14.36 -15.60 2.15
N VAL A 159 15.02 -15.43 1.01
CA VAL A 159 15.75 -16.53 0.38
C VAL A 159 16.90 -16.91 1.31
N ALA A 160 17.02 -18.20 1.65
CA ALA A 160 18.15 -18.69 2.43
C ALA A 160 19.47 -18.29 1.73
N PRO A 161 20.49 -17.85 2.50
CA PRO A 161 21.75 -17.35 1.94
C PRO A 161 22.50 -18.40 1.11
#